data_AF-A0A655NWZ7-F1
#
_entry.id   AF-A0A655NWZ7-F1
#
_cell.length_a   1.000
_cell.length_b   1.000
_cell.length_c   1.000
_cell.angle_alpha   90.00
_cell.angle_beta   90.00
_cell.angle_gamma   90.00
#
_symmetry.space_group_name_H-M   'P 1'
#
loop_
_entity.id
_entity.type
_entity.pdbx_description
1 polymer ?
#
loop_
_entity_poly.entity_id
_entity_poly.type
_entity_poly.pdbx_seq_one_letter_code
_entity_poly.pdbx_strand_id
1 'polypeptide(L)' 'MKSLGHELGTTFVVATHDGRMAAQCDRTLNLVDGQISLEAMQWAS' A
#
# COMPACT_ATOMS: atom_id res chain seq x y z
N MET A 1 -4.43 11.16 -0.83
CA MET A 1 -5.29 10.08 -0.30
C MET A 1 -4.87 9.67 1.11
N LYS A 2 -3.59 9.40 1.36
CA LYS A 2 -3.07 9.06 2.70
C LYS A 2 -3.49 10.04 3.82
N SER A 3 -3.22 11.34 3.67
CA SER A 3 -3.63 12.36 4.66
C SER A 3 -5.14 12.39 4.93
N LEU A 4 -5.93 12.40 3.85
CA LEU A 4 -7.40 12.39 3.93
C LEU A 4 -7.93 11.13 4.62
N GLY A 5 -7.34 9.96 4.34
CA GLY A 5 -7.72 8.71 5.01
C GLY A 5 -7.44 8.73 6.50
N HIS A 6 -6.32 9.30 6.92
CA HIS A 6 -6.02 9.49 8.33
C HIS A 6 -6.97 10.49 9.00
N GLU A 7 -7.28 11.61 8.33
CA GLU A 7 -8.22 12.62 8.83
C GLU A 7 -9.63 12.04 9.04
N LEU A 8 -10.10 11.22 8.10
CA LEU A 8 -11.44 10.64 8.12
C LEU A 8 -11.51 9.26 8.79
N GLY A 9 -10.40 8.72 9.31
CA GLY A 9 -10.34 7.35 9.82
C GLY A 9 -10.71 6.27 8.79
N THR A 10 -10.54 6.56 7.50
CA THR A 10 -10.96 5.70 6.39
C THR A 10 -9.76 4.98 5.80
N THR A 11 -9.88 3.65 5.66
CA THR A 11 -8.86 2.84 4.99
C THR A 11 -9.07 2.86 3.48
N PHE A 12 -7.99 3.12 2.74
CA PHE A 12 -7.98 3.06 1.28
C PHE A 12 -7.21 1.84 0.79
N VAL A 13 -7.78 1.11 -0.17
CA VAL A 13 -7.10 0.05 -0.91
C VAL A 13 -6.90 0.55 -2.33
N VAL A 14 -5.65 0.52 -2.81
CA VAL A 14 -5.28 0.99 -4.15
C VAL A 14 -4.55 -0.13 -4.88
N ALA A 15 -5.06 -0.50 -6.06
CA ALA A 15 -4.37 -1.39 -6.99
C ALA A 15 -3.72 -0.54 -8.10
N THR A 16 -2.41 -0.69 -8.28
CA THR A 16 -1.64 0.07 -9.29
C THR A 16 -0.44 -0.75 -9.77
N HIS A 17 -0.02 -0.50 -11.00
CA HIS A 17 1.26 -0.98 -11.52
C HIS A 17 2.39 0.06 -11.40
N ASP A 18 2.09 1.31 -11.01
CA ASP A 18 3.12 2.33 -10.78
C ASP A 18 3.71 2.22 -9.36
N GLY A 19 4.92 1.67 -9.26
CA GLY A 19 5.63 1.49 -7.98
C GLY A 19 5.90 2.80 -7.22
N ARG A 20 5.99 3.95 -7.90
CA ARG A 20 6.18 5.24 -7.23
C ARG A 20 4.94 5.68 -6.47
N MET A 21 3.76 5.33 -6.98
CA MET A 21 2.50 5.57 -6.28
C MET A 21 2.33 4.62 -5.10
N ALA A 22 2.62 3.33 -5.30
CA ALA A 22 2.57 2.34 -4.24
C ALA A 22 3.49 2.69 -3.05
N ALA A 23 4.67 3.26 -3.32
CA ALA A 23 5.61 3.73 -2.31
C ALA A 23 5.10 4.90 -1.45
N GLN A 24 4.02 5.58 -1.86
CA GLN A 24 3.38 6.65 -1.08
C GLN A 24 2.30 6.12 -0.11
N CYS A 25 1.89 4.86 -0.27
CA CYS A 25 0.95 4.21 0.65
C CYS A 25 1.64 3.84 1.97
N ASP A 26 0.86 3.73 3.04
CA ASP A 26 1.38 3.29 4.34
C ASP A 26 1.95 1.86 4.30
N ARG A 27 1.39 1.02 3.42
CA ARG A 27 1.84 -0.34 3.16
C ARG A 27 1.66 -0.68 1.68
N THR A 28 2.54 -1.53 1.17
CA THR A 28 2.45 -2.11 -0.16
C THR A 28 2.40 -3.63 -0.04
N LEU A 29 1.57 -4.26 -0.87
CA LEU A 29 1.48 -5.71 -1.01
C LEU A 29 1.64 -6.04 -2.49
N ASN A 30 2.52 -6.99 -2.79
CA ASN A 30 2.68 -7.50 -4.16
C ASN A 30 1.84 -8.76 -4.32
N LEU A 31 0.96 -8.77 -5.32
CA LEU A 31 0.21 -9.95 -5.72
C LEU A 31 0.90 -10.58 -6.93
N VAL A 32 1.41 -11.80 -6.78
CA VAL A 32 2.10 -12.55 -7.82
C VAL A 32 1.44 -13.92 -7.91
N ASP A 33 0.97 -14.29 -9.10
CA ASP A 33 0.29 -15.57 -9.35
C ASP A 33 -0.87 -15.86 -8.37
N GLY A 34 -1.61 -14.82 -7.99
CA GLY A 34 -2.73 -14.92 -7.05
C GLY A 34 -2.33 -15.07 -5.58
N GLN A 35 -1.04 -14.96 -5.26
CA GLN A 35 -0.52 -15.03 -3.90
C GLN A 35 0.10 -13.70 -3.46
N ILE A 36 -0.09 -13.35 -2.19
CA ILE A 36 0.60 -12.21 -1.59
C ILE A 36 2.06 -12.61 -1.41
N SER A 37 2.96 -11.95 -2.12
CA SER A 37 4.39 -12.14 -1.95
C SER A 37 4.78 -11.61 -0.56
N LEU A 38 5.20 -12.50 0.33
CA LEU A 38 5.66 -12.19 1.67
C LEU A 38 7.07 -11.61 1.60
N GLU A 39 7.20 -10.33 1.26
CA GLU A 39 8.40 -9.57 1.59
C GLU A 39 8.31 -9.08 3.05
N ALA A 40 9.44 -9.05 3.75
CA ALA A 40 9.50 -8.63 5.14
C ALA A 40 8.85 -7.24 5.28
N MET A 41 7.85 -7.10 6.16
CA MET A 41 7.13 -5.85 6.40
C MET A 41 8.13 -4.71 6.65
N GLN A 42 8.32 -3.84 5.66
CA GLN A 42 9.01 -2.57 5.84
C GLN A 42 7.98 -1.55 6.28
N TRP A 43 8.15 -1.04 7.50
CA TRP A 43 7.36 0.04 8.01
C TRP A 43 7.93 1.31 7.40
N ALA A 44 7.13 2.04 6.61
CA ALA A 44 7.54 3.36 6.15
C ALA A 44 7.71 4.26 7.38
N SER A 45 8.96 4.62 7.68
CA SER A 45 9.36 5.57 8.73
C SER A 45 8.89 6.98 8.43
#